data_AF-A0A7S3AFN8-F1
#
_entry.id   AF-A0A7S3AFN8-F1
#
_cell.length_a   1.000
_cell.length_b   1.000
_cell.length_c   1.000
_cell.angle_alpha   90.00
_cell.angle_beta   90.00
_cell.angle_gamma   90.00
#
_symmetry.space_group_name_H-M   'P 1'
#
loop_
_entity.id
_entity.type
_entity.pdbx_description
1 polymer ?
#
loop_
_entity_poly.entity_id
_entity_poly.type
_entity_poly.pdbx_seq_one_letter_code
_entity_poly.pdbx_strand_id
1 'polypeptide(L)'
;EEGGRAVDVGVYNIADDVFGHYSLDQGKLVHGKPSWRQTTKANHVVAFVRGCWRVIKKTDGRQVEVLRLEDALCISPDLSCSVWRLPDGQPLPAVRCEESSLLPPHEQTQLFEDDFSAGQTRMSVHTFAFMRLGRGDIVDTYQNEKWSTFDERALCLFRDVSPFDLHQGALGNCWMVSGFAAVAQVPGAITALSTQKTLSRLGKYEVRLFHPIEDRWIEVVVDDRLPTRKYGAAQGLQYMRLSEAGEIWPCIFEKALASLFGGYQHLAGNSASTALKALTGCTGDRLLNIHRDGRFDHWKAMAPVFSSMRLSVAGSKTATWPDTGAHGGEGRSIETLLPLLETLRNEGALICAATEGEAEGETEEEGKDGPLDAMHRKRALINGIVLAHGYTLLDVRSNVASSGVDLLQLRNPHSANEWKGAWGDESPEWAEHPSVKALLRPEVRDDGVFWISKEDFAMHFEAIYICRFDEEARRQQADEVRAMKAIRLQEESDAIYR
;
A
#
# COMPACT_ATOMS: atom_id res chain seq x y z
N GLU A 1 44.98 -45.01 34.83
CA GLU A 1 44.02 -44.95 33.71
C GLU A 1 42.80 -44.23 34.26
N GLU A 2 42.38 -43.05 33.82
CA GLU A 2 42.67 -42.27 32.61
C GLU A 2 42.75 -40.78 32.97
N GLY A 3 43.45 -40.02 32.14
CA GLY A 3 43.94 -38.68 32.46
C GLY A 3 42.83 -37.64 32.54
N GLY A 4 42.79 -36.94 33.67
CA GLY A 4 42.21 -35.60 33.76
C GLY A 4 43.00 -34.64 32.89
N ARG A 5 42.61 -34.52 31.61
CA ARG A 5 42.91 -33.33 30.83
C ARG A 5 41.98 -32.23 31.33
N ALA A 6 42.51 -31.36 32.18
CA ALA A 6 42.04 -29.99 32.25
C ALA A 6 42.08 -29.47 30.80
N VAL A 7 40.92 -29.33 30.17
CA VAL A 7 40.81 -28.48 28.99
C VAL A 7 40.98 -27.09 29.55
N ASP A 8 42.19 -26.58 29.42
CA ASP A 8 42.52 -25.19 29.58
C ASP A 8 41.58 -24.43 28.64
N VAL A 9 40.46 -23.96 29.18
CA VAL A 9 39.58 -23.00 28.49
C VAL A 9 40.34 -21.69 28.57
N GLY A 10 41.42 -21.63 27.80
CA GLY A 10 42.15 -20.41 27.53
C GLY A 10 41.10 -19.36 27.23
N VAL A 11 41.23 -18.22 27.91
CA VAL A 11 40.37 -17.05 27.76
C VAL A 11 40.19 -16.80 26.27
N TYR A 12 39.11 -17.34 25.71
CA TYR A 12 38.79 -17.21 24.30
C TYR A 12 38.53 -15.72 24.13
N ASN A 13 39.40 -15.04 23.40
CA ASN A 13 39.18 -13.63 23.10
C ASN A 13 38.07 -13.56 22.05
N ILE A 14 36.82 -13.65 22.54
CA ILE A 14 35.60 -13.52 21.74
C ILE A 14 35.64 -12.20 20.95
N ALA A 15 36.32 -11.17 21.48
CA ALA A 15 36.56 -9.91 20.79
C ALA A 15 37.36 -10.08 19.47
N ASP A 16 38.28 -11.04 19.39
CA ASP A 16 39.05 -11.30 18.16
C ASP A 16 38.34 -12.28 17.22
N ASP A 17 37.36 -13.05 17.72
CA ASP A 17 36.71 -14.09 16.92
C ASP A 17 35.52 -13.57 16.10
N VAL A 18 34.65 -12.76 16.72
CA VAL A 18 33.35 -12.38 16.16
C VAL A 18 33.27 -10.95 15.60
N PHE A 19 34.23 -10.09 15.95
CA PHE A 19 34.25 -8.71 15.45
C PHE A 19 34.85 -8.64 14.04
N GLY A 20 34.17 -7.91 13.16
CA GLY A 20 34.56 -7.69 11.78
C GLY A 20 33.39 -7.22 10.93
N HIS A 21 33.67 -6.91 9.67
CA HIS A 21 32.64 -6.58 8.68
C HIS A 21 31.99 -7.86 8.16
N TYR A 22 30.67 -7.84 8.02
CA TYR A 22 29.89 -8.91 7.41
C TYR A 22 29.24 -8.37 6.13
N SER A 23 29.46 -9.04 5.00
CA SER A 23 28.86 -8.68 3.72
C SER A 23 27.76 -9.67 3.32
N LEU A 24 26.84 -9.25 2.47
CA LEU A 24 25.72 -10.10 2.02
C LEU A 24 26.24 -11.42 1.43
N ASP A 25 25.71 -12.56 1.89
CA ASP A 25 26.11 -13.90 1.42
C ASP A 25 25.45 -14.21 0.07
N GLN A 26 25.87 -13.49 -0.98
CA GLN A 26 25.38 -13.66 -2.36
C GLN A 26 23.85 -13.59 -2.47
N GLY A 27 23.20 -12.71 -1.69
CA GLY A 27 21.73 -12.56 -1.69
C GLY A 27 20.96 -13.73 -1.07
N LYS A 28 21.64 -14.65 -0.38
CA LYS A 28 21.00 -15.80 0.25
C LYS A 28 20.06 -15.38 1.37
N LEU A 29 18.82 -15.87 1.28
CA LEU A 29 17.80 -15.74 2.33
C LEU A 29 17.77 -16.99 3.21
N VAL A 30 17.64 -16.79 4.52
CA VAL A 30 17.38 -17.84 5.52
C VAL A 30 16.10 -17.47 6.25
N HIS A 31 15.06 -18.29 6.10
CA HIS A 31 13.72 -18.01 6.63
C HIS A 31 13.16 -16.63 6.23
N GLY A 32 13.36 -16.25 4.95
CA GLY A 32 12.87 -14.98 4.41
C GLY A 32 13.71 -13.74 4.78
N LYS A 33 14.72 -13.88 5.64
CA LYS A 33 15.63 -12.79 6.02
C LYS A 33 17.02 -12.95 5.38
N PRO A 34 17.76 -11.85 5.11
CA PRO A 34 19.08 -11.94 4.52
C PRO A 34 20.07 -12.70 5.41
N SER A 35 21.12 -13.24 4.80
CA SER A 35 22.27 -13.79 5.50
C SER A 35 23.55 -13.08 5.09
N TRP A 36 24.49 -12.96 6.02
CA TRP A 36 25.76 -12.28 5.80
C TRP A 36 26.92 -13.19 6.15
N ARG A 37 28.05 -13.01 5.47
CA ARG A 37 29.29 -13.73 5.68
C ARG A 37 30.38 -12.76 6.13
N GLN A 38 31.15 -13.14 7.13
CA GLN A 38 32.25 -12.29 7.60
C GLN A 38 33.32 -12.17 6.51
N THR A 39 33.79 -10.95 6.24
CA THR A 39 34.68 -10.64 5.12
C THR A 39 36.08 -11.23 5.28
N THR A 40 36.57 -11.38 6.51
CA THR A 40 37.90 -11.93 6.82
C THR A 40 37.86 -13.41 7.22
N LYS A 41 36.69 -13.95 7.56
CA LYS A 41 36.51 -15.31 8.06
C LYS A 41 35.27 -15.97 7.44
N ALA A 42 35.46 -16.59 6.28
CA ALA A 42 34.37 -17.18 5.50
C ALA A 42 33.54 -18.25 6.23
N ASN A 43 34.02 -18.78 7.36
CA ASN A 43 33.34 -19.75 8.22
C ASN A 43 32.37 -19.15 9.25
N HIS A 44 32.27 -17.82 9.34
CA HIS A 44 31.30 -17.12 10.19
C HIS A 44 30.16 -16.54 9.34
N VAL A 45 28.92 -16.85 9.73
CA VAL A 45 27.71 -16.42 9.02
C VAL A 45 26.71 -15.83 10.01
N VAL A 46 26.11 -14.69 9.67
CA VAL A 46 24.94 -14.17 10.36
C VAL A 46 23.69 -14.62 9.64
N ALA A 47 22.76 -15.23 10.36
CA ALA A 47 21.49 -15.70 9.79
C ALA A 47 20.35 -15.64 10.81
N PHE A 48 19.13 -15.50 10.30
CA PHE A 48 17.92 -15.60 11.11
C PHE A 48 17.52 -17.08 11.23
N VAL A 49 17.53 -17.61 12.44
CA VAL A 49 17.19 -19.02 12.72
C VAL A 49 16.25 -19.01 13.91
N ARG A 50 15.33 -19.97 14.07
CA ARG A 50 14.52 -20.16 15.32
C ARG A 50 14.05 -18.84 16.00
N GLY A 51 13.52 -17.88 15.23
CA GLY A 51 12.99 -16.62 15.74
C GLY A 51 14.00 -15.54 16.19
N CYS A 52 15.30 -15.69 15.96
CA CYS A 52 16.28 -14.65 16.30
C CYS A 52 17.53 -14.68 15.41
N TRP A 53 18.25 -13.56 15.42
CA TRP A 53 19.51 -13.40 14.69
C TRP A 53 20.64 -14.12 15.41
N ARG A 54 21.46 -14.87 14.67
CA ARG A 54 22.60 -15.59 15.22
C ARG A 54 23.85 -15.41 14.39
N VAL A 55 25.00 -15.30 15.05
CA VAL A 55 26.31 -15.56 14.45
C VAL A 55 26.60 -17.05 14.61
N ILE A 56 26.77 -17.74 13.49
CA ILE A 56 27.04 -19.17 13.42
C ILE A 56 28.46 -19.37 12.88
N LYS A 57 29.30 -20.03 13.67
CA LYS A 57 30.63 -20.48 13.25
C LYS A 57 30.56 -21.92 12.75
N LYS A 58 31.11 -22.17 11.57
CA LYS A 58 31.25 -23.52 11.00
C LYS A 58 32.66 -24.05 11.26
N THR A 59 32.78 -25.23 11.87
CA THR A 59 34.06 -25.90 12.11
C THR A 59 33.87 -27.41 11.96
N ASP A 60 34.60 -28.04 11.04
CA ASP A 60 34.63 -29.51 10.83
C ASP A 60 33.24 -30.17 10.81
N GLY A 61 32.31 -29.59 10.04
CA GLY A 61 30.95 -30.09 9.87
C GLY A 61 29.98 -29.76 11.03
N ARG A 62 30.45 -29.14 12.11
CA ARG A 62 29.62 -28.68 13.24
C ARG A 62 29.31 -27.19 13.10
N GLN A 63 28.10 -26.81 13.49
CA GLN A 63 27.65 -25.42 13.59
C GLN A 63 27.54 -25.03 15.06
N VAL A 64 28.24 -23.97 15.45
CA VAL A 64 28.24 -23.47 16.82
C VAL A 64 27.68 -22.05 16.82
N GLU A 65 26.67 -21.80 17.66
CA GLU A 65 26.14 -20.45 17.92
C GLU A 65 27.15 -19.69 18.78
N VAL A 66 27.60 -18.54 18.30
CA VAL A 66 28.59 -17.72 18.98
C VAL A 66 27.96 -16.45 19.55
N LEU A 67 26.99 -15.87 18.85
CA LEU A 67 26.23 -14.72 19.32
C LEU A 67 24.76 -14.87 18.95
N ARG A 68 23.91 -14.24 19.76
CA ARG A 68 22.48 -14.09 19.53
C ARG A 68 22.05 -12.65 19.67
N LEU A 69 21.09 -12.24 18.85
CA LEU A 69 20.40 -10.98 18.97
C LEU A 69 18.89 -11.28 19.03
N GLU A 70 18.30 -11.03 20.19
CA GLU A 70 16.89 -11.30 20.51
C GLU A 70 15.97 -10.17 20.03
N ASP A 71 16.14 -9.80 18.77
CA ASP A 71 15.30 -8.85 18.06
C ASP A 71 14.70 -9.57 16.85
N ALA A 72 13.58 -10.24 17.08
CA ALA A 72 12.89 -11.01 16.06
C ALA A 72 12.32 -10.11 14.95
N LEU A 73 12.03 -8.85 15.30
CA LEU A 73 11.35 -7.88 14.46
C LEU A 73 12.32 -7.17 13.51
N CYS A 74 13.59 -6.96 13.91
CA CYS A 74 14.54 -6.29 13.03
C CYS A 74 14.84 -7.10 11.75
N ILE A 75 14.90 -6.38 10.63
CA ILE A 75 15.04 -6.92 9.26
C ILE A 75 16.48 -7.29 8.94
N SER A 76 17.43 -6.62 9.58
CA SER A 76 18.83 -6.99 9.59
C SER A 76 19.43 -6.73 10.97
N PRO A 77 20.46 -7.48 11.35
CA PRO A 77 21.06 -7.36 12.68
C PRO A 77 21.70 -5.99 12.96
N ASP A 78 22.16 -5.28 11.92
CA ASP A 78 22.77 -3.96 12.02
C ASP A 78 21.76 -2.82 12.21
N LEU A 79 20.46 -3.09 12.02
CA LEU A 79 19.38 -2.15 12.31
C LEU A 79 18.76 -2.37 13.70
N SER A 80 19.22 -3.37 14.46
CA SER A 80 18.71 -3.63 15.79
C SER A 80 19.31 -2.71 16.84
N CYS A 81 18.46 -2.19 17.73
CA CYS A 81 18.90 -1.51 18.96
C CYS A 81 19.12 -2.49 20.13
N SER A 82 18.87 -3.78 19.93
CA SER A 82 19.09 -4.81 20.94
C SER A 82 20.56 -5.17 21.03
N VAL A 83 20.99 -5.55 22.22
CA VAL A 83 22.39 -5.90 22.48
C VAL A 83 22.60 -7.36 22.08
N TRP A 84 23.67 -7.60 21.32
CA TRP A 84 24.10 -8.97 21.03
C TRP A 84 24.56 -9.64 22.33
N ARG A 85 24.21 -10.92 22.50
CA ARG A 85 24.52 -11.70 23.70
C ARG A 85 25.28 -12.96 23.35
N LEU A 86 26.18 -13.34 24.25
CA LEU A 86 26.76 -14.67 24.27
C LEU A 86 25.72 -15.73 24.67
N PRO A 87 25.96 -17.02 24.39
CA PRO A 87 25.10 -18.11 24.85
C PRO A 87 24.91 -18.16 26.37
N ASP A 88 25.84 -17.60 27.15
CA ASP A 88 25.77 -17.48 28.61
C ASP A 88 25.04 -16.19 29.08
N GLY A 89 24.56 -15.36 28.15
CA GLY A 89 23.76 -14.16 28.40
C GLY A 89 24.55 -12.85 28.51
N GLN A 90 25.89 -12.90 28.49
CA GLN A 90 26.71 -11.69 28.60
C GLN A 90 26.53 -10.76 27.38
N PRO A 91 26.32 -9.45 27.58
CA PRO A 91 26.17 -8.48 26.49
C PRO A 91 27.51 -8.22 25.78
N LEU A 92 27.46 -8.05 24.46
CA LEU A 92 28.61 -7.70 23.61
C LEU A 92 28.25 -6.59 22.61
N PRO A 93 29.24 -5.80 22.16
CA PRO A 93 29.05 -4.81 21.12
C PRO A 93 28.53 -5.40 19.80
N ALA A 94 27.82 -4.58 19.02
CA ALA A 94 27.11 -5.03 17.84
C ALA A 94 28.03 -5.47 16.69
N VAL A 95 27.59 -6.50 15.97
CA VAL A 95 28.22 -6.96 14.73
C VAL A 95 27.80 -6.05 13.58
N ARG A 96 28.75 -5.57 12.77
CA ARG A 96 28.46 -4.71 11.60
C ARG A 96 28.15 -5.56 10.37
N CYS A 97 26.89 -5.52 9.93
CA CYS A 97 26.44 -6.14 8.69
C CYS A 97 26.23 -5.03 7.65
N GLU A 98 26.92 -5.10 6.53
CA GLU A 98 26.88 -4.10 5.45
C GLU A 98 26.46 -4.77 4.15
N GLU A 99 25.57 -4.12 3.41
CA GLU A 99 25.28 -4.51 2.03
C GLU A 99 26.40 -3.96 1.15
N SER A 100 27.36 -4.81 0.80
CA SER A 100 28.42 -4.45 -0.14
C SER A 100 27.79 -4.28 -1.53
N SER A 101 27.35 -3.06 -1.84
CA SER A 101 27.27 -2.60 -3.22
C SER A 101 28.66 -2.09 -3.62
N LEU A 102 29.07 -2.38 -4.85
CA LEU A 102 30.38 -2.05 -5.42
C LEU A 102 30.64 -0.53 -5.60
N LEU A 103 29.95 0.35 -4.84
CA LEU A 103 30.08 1.79 -4.95
C LEU A 103 31.08 2.37 -3.93
N PRO A 104 31.86 3.40 -4.29
CA PRO A 104 32.83 4.01 -3.39
C PRO A 104 32.19 4.60 -2.11
N PRO A 105 32.91 4.61 -0.96
CA PRO A 105 32.36 5.02 0.34
C PRO A 105 31.81 6.46 0.41
N HIS A 106 32.21 7.33 -0.51
CA HIS A 106 31.78 8.74 -0.57
C HIS A 106 30.40 8.93 -1.21
N GLU A 107 29.93 7.95 -1.99
CA GLU A 107 28.55 7.95 -2.55
C GLU A 107 27.54 7.30 -1.61
N GLN A 108 27.98 6.52 -0.62
CA GLN A 108 27.12 5.79 0.32
C GLN A 108 26.53 6.66 1.46
N THR A 109 26.86 7.95 1.53
CA THR A 109 26.37 8.86 2.59
C THR A 109 25.38 9.92 2.12
N GLN A 110 25.25 10.14 0.80
CA GLN A 110 24.36 11.16 0.27
C GLN A 110 22.96 10.57 0.04
N LEU A 111 21.95 11.17 0.68
CA LEU A 111 20.57 10.78 0.47
C LEU A 111 20.14 11.13 -0.95
N PHE A 112 19.34 10.26 -1.55
CA PHE A 112 18.75 10.49 -2.86
C PHE A 112 17.76 11.66 -2.81
N GLU A 113 17.80 12.47 -3.85
CA GLU A 113 16.92 13.61 -4.05
C GLU A 113 16.38 13.58 -5.47
N ASP A 114 15.07 13.46 -5.59
CA ASP A 114 14.39 13.57 -6.87
C ASP A 114 14.17 15.06 -7.28
N ASP A 115 14.07 15.28 -8.59
CA ASP A 115 13.72 16.59 -9.15
C ASP A 115 12.28 16.98 -8.84
N PHE A 116 11.41 15.99 -8.60
CA PHE A 116 9.99 16.18 -8.36
C PHE A 116 9.72 16.99 -7.08
N SER A 117 10.28 16.57 -5.95
CA SER A 117 10.12 17.22 -4.65
C SER A 117 10.75 18.61 -4.67
N ALA A 118 11.91 18.75 -5.33
CA ALA A 118 12.57 20.04 -5.52
C ALA A 118 11.70 21.01 -6.35
N GLY A 119 11.09 20.52 -7.42
CA GLY A 119 10.18 21.29 -8.28
C GLY A 119 8.89 21.70 -7.56
N GLN A 120 8.26 20.78 -6.83
CA GLN A 120 7.03 21.05 -6.05
C GLN A 120 7.26 22.07 -4.93
N THR A 121 8.40 22.00 -4.24
CA THR A 121 8.77 22.96 -3.20
C THR A 121 8.92 24.38 -3.76
N ARG A 122 9.39 24.53 -5.01
CA ARG A 122 9.49 25.83 -5.68
C ARG A 122 8.12 26.41 -6.09
N MET A 123 7.12 25.55 -6.28
CA MET A 123 5.76 25.94 -6.67
C MET A 123 4.83 26.22 -5.47
N SER A 124 5.13 25.69 -4.28
CA SER A 124 4.29 25.88 -3.09
C SER A 124 4.55 27.24 -2.43
N VAL A 125 3.61 28.17 -2.58
CA VAL A 125 3.66 29.48 -1.95
C VAL A 125 3.12 29.35 -0.50
N HIS A 126 4.03 29.16 0.47
CA HIS A 126 3.82 29.33 1.92
C HIS A 126 3.01 28.33 2.77
N THR A 127 2.44 27.22 2.26
CA THR A 127 1.51 26.40 3.08
C THR A 127 2.05 25.05 3.61
N PHE A 128 3.01 24.40 2.94
CA PHE A 128 3.57 23.10 3.35
C PHE A 128 5.04 22.96 2.92
N ALA A 129 5.78 21.98 3.47
CA ALA A 129 7.11 21.60 3.00
C ALA A 129 7.23 20.11 2.74
N PHE A 130 8.26 19.73 2.01
CA PHE A 130 8.66 18.35 1.81
C PHE A 130 9.69 17.97 2.89
N MET A 131 9.31 17.10 3.83
CA MET A 131 10.15 16.63 4.94
C MET A 131 10.49 15.15 4.76
N ARG A 132 11.61 14.66 5.32
CA ARG A 132 12.04 13.25 5.17
C ARG A 132 11.49 12.35 6.28
N LEU A 133 11.19 11.11 5.91
CA LEU A 133 10.93 10.03 6.86
C LEU A 133 12.26 9.53 7.46
N GLY A 134 12.42 9.58 8.79
CA GLY A 134 13.55 8.94 9.49
C GLY A 134 14.73 9.83 9.91
N ARG A 135 14.59 11.16 9.96
CA ARG A 135 15.56 12.05 10.62
C ARG A 135 14.89 13.07 11.57
N GLY A 136 14.02 12.60 12.46
CA GLY A 136 13.33 13.41 13.48
C GLY A 136 12.15 14.25 12.94
N ASP A 137 12.29 14.89 11.78
CA ASP A 137 11.34 15.92 11.35
C ASP A 137 9.88 15.46 11.16
N ILE A 138 9.62 14.36 10.44
CA ILE A 138 8.25 13.86 10.26
C ILE A 138 7.73 13.14 11.51
N VAL A 139 8.60 12.52 12.29
CA VAL A 139 8.14 11.66 13.37
C VAL A 139 7.86 12.43 14.65
N ASP A 140 8.62 13.48 14.94
CA ASP A 140 8.29 14.46 15.98
C ASP A 140 6.92 15.11 15.69
N THR A 141 6.56 15.23 14.40
CA THR A 141 5.26 15.72 13.94
C THR A 141 4.16 14.67 14.17
N TYR A 142 4.43 13.39 13.89
CA TYR A 142 3.47 12.27 14.00
C TYR A 142 3.11 11.89 15.45
N GLN A 143 4.04 12.08 16.40
CA GLN A 143 3.78 11.86 17.83
C GLN A 143 2.74 12.84 18.42
N ASN A 144 2.47 13.97 17.76
CA ASN A 144 1.52 14.99 18.22
C ASN A 144 0.07 14.76 17.72
N GLU A 145 -0.15 14.03 16.63
CA GLU A 145 -1.49 13.70 16.11
C GLU A 145 -2.10 12.51 16.88
N LYS A 146 -2.44 12.63 18.17
CA LYS A 146 -3.10 11.59 19.00
C LYS A 146 -2.40 10.21 19.13
N TRP A 147 -1.35 9.91 18.37
CA TRP A 147 -0.62 8.63 18.41
C TRP A 147 0.54 8.68 19.40
N SER A 148 0.22 8.85 20.69
CA SER A 148 1.19 8.85 21.80
C SER A 148 2.00 7.54 21.97
N THR A 149 1.78 6.56 21.10
CA THR A 149 2.41 5.23 21.07
C THR A 149 3.19 4.93 19.78
N PHE A 150 3.34 5.89 18.85
CA PHE A 150 4.06 5.65 17.59
C PHE A 150 5.57 5.48 17.86
N ASP A 151 6.09 4.26 17.66
CA ASP A 151 7.52 3.96 17.71
C ASP A 151 8.12 4.12 16.30
N GLU A 152 9.02 5.09 16.13
CA GLU A 152 9.85 5.27 14.92
C GLU A 152 10.50 3.98 14.42
N ARG A 153 10.79 3.06 15.34
CA ARG A 153 11.42 1.76 15.07
C ARG A 153 10.47 0.77 14.40
N ALA A 154 9.20 1.13 14.21
CA ALA A 154 8.19 0.35 13.50
C ALA A 154 8.09 0.70 12.00
N LEU A 155 8.82 1.70 11.48
CA LEU A 155 8.73 2.07 10.06
C LEU A 155 9.21 0.94 9.15
N CYS A 156 8.41 0.62 8.14
CA CYS A 156 8.78 -0.31 7.08
C CYS A 156 8.17 0.11 5.74
N LEU A 157 8.78 -0.35 4.64
CA LEU A 157 8.16 -0.16 3.33
C LEU A 157 6.89 -1.00 3.21
N PHE A 158 7.00 -2.31 3.47
CA PHE A 158 5.87 -3.24 3.51
C PHE A 158 5.98 -4.12 4.76
N ARG A 159 4.84 -4.48 5.36
CA ARG A 159 4.71 -5.49 6.41
C ARG A 159 3.59 -6.47 6.07
N ASP A 160 2.34 -6.02 6.13
CA ASP A 160 1.17 -6.81 5.75
C ASP A 160 0.23 -5.91 4.97
N VAL A 161 0.56 -5.73 3.68
CA VAL A 161 -0.16 -4.79 2.81
C VAL A 161 -1.64 -5.10 2.85
N SER A 162 -2.38 -4.11 3.32
CA SER A 162 -3.79 -4.23 3.61
C SER A 162 -4.53 -3.04 3.00
N PRO A 163 -5.78 -3.22 2.54
CA PRO A 163 -6.64 -2.08 2.23
C PRO A 163 -6.69 -1.08 3.39
N PHE A 164 -6.66 -1.56 4.64
CA PHE A 164 -6.72 -0.74 5.85
C PHE A 164 -5.49 0.14 6.10
N ASP A 165 -4.40 -0.04 5.34
CA ASP A 165 -3.23 0.85 5.40
C ASP A 165 -3.51 2.26 4.85
N LEU A 166 -4.60 2.41 4.12
CA LEU A 166 -4.90 3.57 3.31
C LEU A 166 -5.80 4.54 4.08
N HIS A 167 -5.23 5.68 4.45
CA HIS A 167 -5.94 6.82 5.03
C HIS A 167 -5.69 8.06 4.17
N GLN A 168 -6.75 8.53 3.52
CA GLN A 168 -6.68 9.73 2.68
C GLN A 168 -6.40 10.97 3.53
N GLY A 169 -5.56 11.87 3.01
CA GLY A 169 -5.38 13.20 3.58
C GLY A 169 -6.23 14.27 2.91
N ALA A 170 -5.71 15.50 2.88
CA ALA A 170 -6.47 16.68 2.46
C ALA A 170 -6.69 16.82 0.94
N LEU A 171 -6.19 15.87 0.12
CA LEU A 171 -6.31 15.92 -1.34
C LEU A 171 -7.58 15.22 -1.81
N GLY A 172 -8.23 15.74 -2.85
CA GLY A 172 -9.40 15.12 -3.48
C GLY A 172 -9.07 13.91 -4.36
N ASN A 173 -8.30 12.96 -3.87
CA ASN A 173 -7.80 11.79 -4.61
C ASN A 173 -8.45 10.46 -4.17
N CYS A 174 -9.68 10.50 -3.67
CA CYS A 174 -10.42 9.32 -3.21
C CYS A 174 -10.53 8.20 -4.27
N TRP A 175 -10.61 8.57 -5.56
CA TRP A 175 -10.55 7.64 -6.69
C TRP A 175 -9.28 6.78 -6.69
N MET A 176 -8.14 7.37 -6.30
CA MET A 176 -6.84 6.73 -6.23
C MET A 176 -6.79 5.82 -5.01
N VAL A 177 -7.18 6.34 -3.84
CA VAL A 177 -7.15 5.58 -2.58
C VAL A 177 -8.09 4.36 -2.66
N SER A 178 -9.27 4.50 -3.27
CA SER A 178 -10.20 3.38 -3.52
C SER A 178 -9.61 2.33 -4.45
N GLY A 179 -8.91 2.76 -5.51
CA GLY A 179 -8.22 1.85 -6.44
C GLY A 179 -7.04 1.14 -5.77
N PHE A 180 -6.27 1.84 -4.94
CA PHE A 180 -5.17 1.26 -4.15
C PHE A 180 -5.73 0.21 -3.18
N ALA A 181 -6.82 0.52 -2.48
CA ALA A 181 -7.49 -0.38 -1.56
C ALA A 181 -8.03 -1.61 -2.27
N ALA A 182 -8.58 -1.45 -3.49
CA ALA A 182 -9.01 -2.57 -4.30
C ALA A 182 -7.84 -3.52 -4.63
N VAL A 183 -6.72 -2.99 -5.13
CA VAL A 183 -5.54 -3.79 -5.49
C VAL A 183 -4.87 -4.42 -4.25
N ALA A 184 -4.87 -3.73 -3.11
CA ALA A 184 -4.33 -4.24 -1.85
C ALA A 184 -5.08 -5.47 -1.31
N GLN A 185 -6.32 -5.73 -1.75
CA GLN A 185 -7.04 -6.98 -1.44
C GLN A 185 -6.39 -8.22 -2.08
N VAL A 186 -5.54 -8.04 -3.09
CA VAL A 186 -4.88 -9.13 -3.80
C VAL A 186 -3.49 -9.34 -3.19
N PRO A 187 -3.24 -10.49 -2.54
CA PRO A 187 -1.97 -10.74 -1.87
C PRO A 187 -0.78 -10.54 -2.81
N GLY A 188 0.15 -9.69 -2.38
CA GLY A 188 1.39 -9.42 -3.09
C GLY A 188 1.29 -8.46 -4.28
N ALA A 189 0.09 -8.07 -4.75
CA ALA A 189 -0.06 -7.24 -5.95
C ALA A 189 0.62 -5.88 -5.82
N ILE A 190 0.39 -5.15 -4.72
CA ILE A 190 1.06 -3.87 -4.43
C ILE A 190 2.57 -4.07 -4.30
N THR A 191 3.00 -5.07 -3.51
CA THR A 191 4.44 -5.31 -3.33
C THR A 191 5.12 -5.63 -4.66
N ALA A 192 4.44 -6.31 -5.58
CA ALA A 192 4.97 -6.69 -6.89
C ALA A 192 5.30 -5.47 -7.77
N LEU A 193 4.76 -4.29 -7.46
CA LEU A 193 5.06 -3.04 -8.14
C LEU A 193 6.39 -2.43 -7.70
N SER A 194 6.91 -2.76 -6.51
CA SER A 194 8.24 -2.31 -6.08
C SER A 194 9.27 -3.43 -6.15
N THR A 195 10.48 -3.10 -6.61
CA THR A 195 11.63 -4.01 -6.61
C THR A 195 12.19 -4.15 -5.20
N GLN A 196 12.16 -3.06 -4.45
CA GLN A 196 12.52 -2.98 -3.05
C GLN A 196 11.41 -3.56 -2.19
N LYS A 197 11.78 -4.27 -1.12
CA LYS A 197 10.84 -4.87 -0.15
C LYS A 197 10.98 -4.29 1.24
N THR A 198 12.00 -3.46 1.44
CA THR A 198 12.40 -2.90 2.72
C THR A 198 12.60 -1.41 2.59
N LEU A 199 12.64 -0.72 3.73
CA LEU A 199 12.94 0.70 3.79
C LEU A 199 14.30 0.99 3.10
N SER A 200 14.38 2.09 2.36
CA SER A 200 15.60 2.50 1.67
C SER A 200 16.48 3.35 2.59
N ARG A 201 17.75 2.96 2.78
CA ARG A 201 18.72 3.75 3.58
C ARG A 201 19.10 5.07 2.91
N LEU A 202 19.06 5.10 1.59
CA LEU A 202 19.35 6.29 0.80
C LEU A 202 18.09 7.13 0.56
N GLY A 203 16.94 6.71 1.08
CA GLY A 203 15.66 7.36 0.82
C GLY A 203 15.19 7.28 -0.63
N LYS A 204 15.81 6.43 -1.47
CA LYS A 204 15.43 6.20 -2.88
C LYS A 204 14.43 5.06 -2.98
N TYR A 205 13.31 5.28 -3.66
CA TYR A 205 12.27 4.29 -3.91
C TYR A 205 11.96 4.15 -5.39
N GLU A 206 11.89 2.91 -5.88
CA GLU A 206 11.54 2.57 -7.25
C GLU A 206 10.15 1.90 -7.26
N VAL A 207 9.19 2.54 -7.93
CA VAL A 207 7.80 2.08 -8.05
C VAL A 207 7.47 1.90 -9.52
N ARG A 208 7.00 0.70 -9.89
CA ARG A 208 6.53 0.43 -11.25
C ARG A 208 5.06 0.76 -11.34
N LEU A 209 4.72 1.61 -12.31
CA LEU A 209 3.36 2.01 -12.61
C LEU A 209 3.11 1.77 -14.10
N PHE A 210 1.89 1.42 -14.45
CA PHE A 210 1.48 1.36 -15.84
C PHE A 210 1.03 2.75 -16.27
N HIS A 211 1.66 3.31 -17.30
CA HIS A 211 1.30 4.63 -17.81
C HIS A 211 -0.06 4.54 -18.55
N PRO A 212 -1.16 5.17 -18.08
CA PRO A 212 -2.49 4.93 -18.64
C PRO A 212 -2.66 5.34 -20.11
N ILE A 213 -1.97 6.42 -20.54
CA ILE A 213 -1.97 6.90 -21.93
C ILE A 213 -0.98 6.14 -22.82
N GLU A 214 0.30 6.07 -22.43
CA GLU A 214 1.34 5.41 -23.22
C GLU A 214 1.19 3.89 -23.29
N ASP A 215 0.30 3.32 -22.46
CA ASP A 215 -0.08 1.91 -22.46
C ASP A 215 1.11 0.96 -22.25
N ARG A 216 2.01 1.33 -21.32
CA ARG A 216 3.22 0.57 -21.00
C ARG A 216 3.61 0.72 -19.54
N TRP A 217 4.32 -0.27 -19.01
CA TRP A 217 4.97 -0.16 -17.71
C TRP A 217 6.13 0.83 -17.74
N ILE A 218 6.22 1.63 -16.68
CA ILE A 218 7.30 2.57 -16.44
C ILE A 218 7.80 2.42 -15.00
N GLU A 219 9.07 2.70 -14.79
CA GLU A 219 9.63 2.80 -13.44
C GLU A 219 9.70 4.28 -13.04
N VAL A 220 9.03 4.60 -11.93
CA VAL A 220 9.06 5.92 -11.32
C VAL A 220 9.94 5.87 -10.10
N VAL A 221 10.98 6.70 -10.10
CA VAL A 221 11.93 6.82 -9.00
C VAL A 221 11.59 8.07 -8.19
N VAL A 222 11.35 7.91 -6.90
CA VAL A 222 11.05 9.01 -5.97
C VAL A 222 11.90 8.89 -4.72
N ASP A 223 12.09 10.01 -4.02
CA ASP A 223 12.65 9.99 -2.67
C ASP A 223 11.55 9.92 -1.58
N ASP A 224 11.95 9.83 -0.31
CA ASP A 224 11.07 9.84 0.87
C ASP A 224 10.73 11.23 1.43
N ARG A 225 10.99 12.31 0.69
CA ARG A 225 10.51 13.63 1.07
C ARG A 225 9.01 13.73 0.79
N LEU A 226 8.21 13.89 1.84
CA LEU A 226 6.75 13.92 1.76
C LEU A 226 6.20 15.29 2.15
N PRO A 227 5.09 15.75 1.52
CA PRO A 227 4.42 16.99 1.88
C PRO A 227 3.87 16.96 3.31
N THR A 228 4.21 17.99 4.09
CA THR A 228 3.84 18.13 5.50
C THR A 228 3.41 19.56 5.84
N ARG A 229 2.39 19.70 6.68
CA ARG A 229 1.93 20.98 7.22
C ARG A 229 2.90 21.50 8.29
N LYS A 230 3.29 22.77 8.19
CA LYS A 230 4.20 23.41 9.17
C LYS A 230 3.48 24.12 10.33
N TYR A 231 2.21 24.49 10.15
CA TYR A 231 1.48 25.35 11.07
C TYR A 231 0.01 24.91 11.17
N GLY A 232 -0.64 25.18 12.30
CA GLY A 232 -2.00 24.73 12.61
C GLY A 232 -2.02 23.60 13.65
N ALA A 233 -3.20 23.18 14.08
CA ALA A 233 -3.32 22.15 15.12
C ALA A 233 -3.25 20.70 14.58
N ALA A 234 -3.33 20.52 13.26
CA ALA A 234 -2.96 19.29 12.54
C ALA A 234 -1.56 19.42 11.89
N GLN A 235 -0.51 19.47 12.71
CA GLN A 235 0.87 19.29 12.25
C GLN A 235 1.04 17.84 11.80
N GLY A 236 1.43 17.57 10.54
CA GLY A 236 1.48 16.20 10.03
C GLY A 236 1.68 16.10 8.52
N LEU A 237 1.58 14.87 8.00
CA LEU A 237 1.53 14.60 6.55
C LEU A 237 0.29 15.28 5.94
N GLN A 238 0.48 15.99 4.83
CA GLN A 238 -0.60 16.74 4.17
C GLN A 238 -1.57 15.83 3.39
N TYR A 239 -1.04 14.78 2.77
CA TYR A 239 -1.76 13.88 1.86
C TYR A 239 -1.90 12.50 2.49
N MET A 240 -1.59 11.41 1.79
CA MET A 240 -1.75 10.07 2.37
C MET A 240 -0.91 9.92 3.64
N ARG A 241 -1.52 9.31 4.67
CA ARG A 241 -0.86 9.05 5.95
C ARG A 241 -0.13 7.70 5.92
N LEU A 242 0.75 7.51 6.90
CA LEU A 242 1.32 6.20 7.22
C LEU A 242 0.20 5.27 7.71
N SER A 243 0.37 3.96 7.52
CA SER A 243 -0.52 3.00 8.19
C SER A 243 -0.26 2.97 9.69
N GLU A 244 -1.25 2.49 10.47
CA GLU A 244 -1.08 2.28 11.91
C GLU A 244 0.09 1.35 12.25
N ALA A 245 0.41 0.41 11.36
CA ALA A 245 1.55 -0.49 11.50
C ALA A 245 2.91 0.16 11.20
N GLY A 246 2.94 1.40 10.70
CA GLY A 246 4.14 2.12 10.28
C GLY A 246 4.57 1.83 8.83
N GLU A 247 3.65 1.35 7.98
CA GLU A 247 3.95 1.13 6.57
C GLU A 247 3.96 2.44 5.79
N ILE A 248 5.04 2.68 5.04
CA ILE A 248 5.21 3.91 4.26
C ILE A 248 4.80 3.76 2.78
N TRP A 249 4.51 2.54 2.32
CA TRP A 249 4.13 2.30 0.93
C TRP A 249 2.99 3.18 0.44
N PRO A 250 1.94 3.51 1.23
CA PRO A 250 0.86 4.37 0.74
C PRO A 250 1.42 5.71 0.25
N CYS A 251 2.19 6.40 1.09
CA CYS A 251 2.78 7.70 0.77
C CYS A 251 3.75 7.63 -0.42
N ILE A 252 4.60 6.61 -0.48
CA ILE A 252 5.57 6.44 -1.57
C ILE A 252 4.85 6.21 -2.91
N PHE A 253 3.79 5.41 -2.92
CA PHE A 253 3.02 5.11 -4.13
C PHE A 253 2.17 6.30 -4.58
N GLU A 254 1.57 7.04 -3.65
CA GLU A 254 0.90 8.32 -3.98
C GLU A 254 1.89 9.30 -4.59
N LYS A 255 3.08 9.43 -4.02
CA LYS A 255 4.12 10.31 -4.57
C LYS A 255 4.58 9.87 -5.96
N ALA A 256 4.80 8.58 -6.17
CA ALA A 256 5.16 8.04 -7.49
C ALA A 256 4.07 8.35 -8.53
N LEU A 257 2.79 8.18 -8.16
CA LEU A 257 1.69 8.54 -9.05
C LEU A 257 1.61 10.06 -9.27
N ALA A 258 1.81 10.87 -8.25
CA ALA A 258 1.88 12.34 -8.37
C ALA A 258 3.01 12.76 -9.33
N SER A 259 4.17 12.13 -9.23
CA SER A 259 5.31 12.36 -10.14
C SER A 259 4.95 12.03 -11.57
N LEU A 260 4.33 10.87 -11.81
CA LEU A 260 3.83 10.46 -13.12
C LEU A 260 2.80 11.46 -13.69
N PHE A 261 1.94 12.01 -12.83
CA PHE A 261 0.91 12.98 -13.23
C PHE A 261 1.44 14.43 -13.28
N GLY A 262 2.73 14.64 -12.97
CA GLY A 262 3.37 15.96 -12.99
C GLY A 262 2.99 16.88 -11.81
N GLY A 263 2.46 16.33 -10.71
CA GLY A 263 2.20 17.06 -9.47
C GLY A 263 1.03 16.51 -8.65
N TYR A 264 1.08 16.71 -7.33
CA TYR A 264 0.00 16.31 -6.41
C TYR A 264 -1.34 16.98 -6.77
N GLN A 265 -1.32 18.24 -7.18
CA GLN A 265 -2.52 18.96 -7.58
C GLN A 265 -3.26 18.31 -8.76
N HIS A 266 -2.59 17.49 -9.57
CA HIS A 266 -3.21 16.76 -10.68
C HIS A 266 -3.86 15.44 -10.26
N LEU A 267 -3.68 15.01 -9.01
CA LEU A 267 -4.40 13.87 -8.44
C LEU A 267 -5.78 14.25 -7.89
N ALA A 268 -6.10 15.55 -7.82
CA ALA A 268 -7.41 16.03 -7.42
C ALA A 268 -8.45 15.73 -8.52
N GLY A 269 -9.28 14.71 -8.29
CA GLY A 269 -10.34 14.26 -9.20
C GLY A 269 -9.84 13.42 -10.39
N ASN A 270 -10.25 12.15 -10.43
CA ASN A 270 -10.14 11.24 -11.57
C ASN A 270 -11.14 10.08 -11.38
N SER A 271 -11.14 9.10 -12.29
CA SER A 271 -11.90 7.85 -12.13
C SER A 271 -11.07 6.76 -11.45
N ALA A 272 -11.69 5.88 -10.67
CA ALA A 272 -10.96 4.76 -10.04
C ALA A 272 -10.33 3.82 -11.08
N SER A 273 -10.91 3.71 -12.28
CA SER A 273 -10.33 2.98 -13.41
C SER A 273 -8.94 3.45 -13.79
N THR A 274 -8.61 4.73 -13.59
CA THR A 274 -7.26 5.26 -13.80
C THR A 274 -6.26 4.66 -12.81
N ALA A 275 -6.65 4.52 -11.54
CA ALA A 275 -5.80 3.93 -10.51
C ALA A 275 -5.66 2.42 -10.71
N LEU A 276 -6.78 1.75 -10.99
CA LEU A 276 -6.80 0.33 -11.31
C LEU A 276 -5.89 0.04 -12.50
N LYS A 277 -6.01 0.79 -13.61
CA LYS A 277 -5.11 0.66 -14.76
C LYS A 277 -3.64 0.88 -14.38
N ALA A 278 -3.34 1.96 -13.65
CA ALA A 278 -1.98 2.31 -13.28
C ALA A 278 -1.29 1.26 -12.38
N LEU A 279 -2.04 0.55 -11.54
CA LEU A 279 -1.49 -0.46 -10.64
C LEU A 279 -1.53 -1.88 -11.21
N THR A 280 -2.45 -2.20 -12.11
CA THR A 280 -2.64 -3.56 -12.62
C THR A 280 -2.08 -3.77 -14.02
N GLY A 281 -2.00 -2.71 -14.82
CA GLY A 281 -1.75 -2.80 -16.26
C GLY A 281 -2.91 -3.41 -17.04
N CYS A 282 -4.08 -3.64 -16.43
CA CYS A 282 -5.24 -4.10 -17.18
C CYS A 282 -5.66 -3.07 -18.25
N THR A 283 -6.00 -3.56 -19.44
CA THR A 283 -6.42 -2.75 -20.58
C THR A 283 -7.59 -3.43 -21.30
N GLY A 284 -8.17 -2.75 -22.30
CA GLY A 284 -9.21 -3.33 -23.14
C GLY A 284 -10.47 -3.73 -22.36
N ASP A 285 -10.96 -4.94 -22.62
CA ASP A 285 -12.16 -5.54 -22.03
C ASP A 285 -11.98 -5.97 -20.56
N ARG A 286 -10.76 -5.92 -20.03
CA ARG A 286 -10.49 -6.12 -18.60
C ARG A 286 -10.86 -4.92 -17.75
N LEU A 287 -11.08 -3.74 -18.34
CA LEU A 287 -11.55 -2.55 -17.66
C LEU A 287 -12.96 -2.17 -18.12
N LEU A 288 -13.85 -1.94 -17.17
CA LEU A 288 -15.23 -1.54 -17.46
C LEU A 288 -15.68 -0.45 -16.48
N ASN A 289 -16.24 0.61 -17.03
CA ASN A 289 -16.96 1.62 -16.26
C ASN A 289 -18.46 1.39 -16.43
N ILE A 290 -19.20 1.35 -15.34
CA ILE A 290 -20.66 1.29 -15.36
C ILE A 290 -21.17 2.58 -14.75
N HIS A 291 -21.97 3.32 -15.50
CA HIS A 291 -22.51 4.61 -15.06
C HIS A 291 -24.03 4.64 -15.20
N ARG A 292 -24.68 5.29 -14.25
CA ARG A 292 -26.11 5.62 -14.33
C ARG A 292 -26.32 6.79 -15.30
N ASP A 293 -27.28 6.68 -16.22
CA ASP A 293 -27.51 7.72 -17.26
C ASP A 293 -28.56 8.78 -16.85
N GLY A 294 -28.67 9.05 -15.55
CA GLY A 294 -29.61 10.01 -14.97
C GLY A 294 -31.02 9.45 -14.72
N ARG A 295 -31.34 8.25 -15.23
CA ARG A 295 -32.52 7.50 -14.80
C ARG A 295 -32.16 6.68 -13.58
N PHE A 296 -33.05 6.64 -12.58
CA PHE A 296 -32.79 6.05 -11.26
C PHE A 296 -32.18 4.63 -11.30
N ASP A 297 -32.71 3.76 -12.16
CA ASP A 297 -32.32 2.36 -12.23
C ASP A 297 -31.95 1.94 -13.67
N HIS A 298 -30.99 2.66 -14.26
CA HIS A 298 -30.53 2.39 -15.61
C HIS A 298 -29.02 2.62 -15.74
N TRP A 299 -28.30 1.50 -15.78
CA TRP A 299 -26.84 1.42 -15.73
C TRP A 299 -26.27 1.07 -17.09
N LYS A 300 -25.35 1.86 -17.61
CA LYS A 300 -24.70 1.63 -18.91
C LYS A 300 -23.27 1.17 -18.73
N ALA A 301 -22.90 0.16 -19.51
CA ALA A 301 -21.53 -0.34 -19.61
C ALA A 301 -20.73 0.45 -20.65
N MET A 302 -19.59 0.98 -20.21
CA MET A 302 -18.74 1.89 -20.97
C MET A 302 -17.26 1.52 -20.84
N ALA A 303 -16.51 1.63 -21.92
CA ALA A 303 -15.07 1.43 -21.91
C ALA A 303 -14.39 2.71 -21.40
N PRO A 304 -13.50 2.64 -20.39
CA PRO A 304 -12.73 3.80 -19.97
C PRO A 304 -11.79 4.26 -21.09
N VAL A 305 -11.63 5.57 -21.23
CA VAL A 305 -10.76 6.18 -22.22
C VAL A 305 -9.69 7.02 -21.53
N PHE A 306 -8.43 6.70 -21.82
CA PHE A 306 -7.26 7.32 -21.19
C PHE A 306 -6.56 8.25 -22.19
N SER A 307 -7.23 9.34 -22.56
CA SER A 307 -6.69 10.36 -23.48
C SER A 307 -5.91 11.47 -22.77
N SER A 308 -6.02 11.57 -21.45
CA SER A 308 -5.39 12.57 -20.60
C SER A 308 -5.07 11.97 -19.24
N MET A 309 -4.00 12.46 -18.60
CA MET A 309 -3.66 12.11 -17.22
C MET A 309 -4.55 12.86 -16.22
N ARG A 310 -5.18 13.95 -16.65
CA ARG A 310 -6.20 14.67 -15.85
C ARG A 310 -7.58 14.13 -16.19
N LEU A 311 -8.55 14.29 -15.29
CA LEU A 311 -9.95 13.97 -15.54
C LEU A 311 -10.38 14.60 -16.87
N SER A 312 -10.50 13.78 -17.92
CA SER A 312 -11.06 14.20 -19.19
C SER A 312 -12.57 14.00 -19.10
N VAL A 313 -13.34 15.08 -19.20
CA VAL A 313 -14.81 15.06 -19.27
C VAL A 313 -15.29 14.50 -20.63
N ALA A 314 -14.42 13.95 -21.46
CA ALA A 314 -14.69 13.78 -22.88
C ALA A 314 -14.35 12.37 -23.38
N GLY A 315 -15.41 11.57 -23.49
CA GLY A 315 -15.50 10.46 -24.44
C GLY A 315 -15.32 9.09 -23.81
N SER A 316 -16.38 8.54 -23.23
CA SER A 316 -16.44 7.11 -22.99
C SER A 316 -17.13 6.44 -24.18
N LYS A 317 -16.54 5.37 -24.71
CA LYS A 317 -17.16 4.56 -25.76
C LYS A 317 -18.04 3.51 -25.10
N THR A 318 -19.21 3.24 -25.66
CA THR A 318 -20.04 2.15 -25.18
C THR A 318 -19.28 0.83 -25.24
N ALA A 319 -19.25 0.08 -24.14
CA ALA A 319 -18.66 -1.25 -24.08
C ALA A 319 -19.74 -2.32 -24.34
N THR A 320 -19.34 -3.58 -24.33
CA THR A 320 -20.26 -4.71 -24.22
C THR A 320 -20.35 -5.20 -22.78
N TRP A 321 -21.50 -5.74 -22.40
CA TRP A 321 -21.64 -6.40 -21.12
C TRP A 321 -20.81 -7.71 -21.09
N PRO A 322 -20.00 -7.96 -20.04
CA PRO A 322 -19.09 -9.12 -20.03
C PRO A 322 -19.78 -10.49 -20.07
N ASP A 323 -20.97 -10.61 -19.48
CA ASP A 323 -21.73 -11.85 -19.35
C ASP A 323 -22.55 -12.20 -20.60
N THR A 324 -23.09 -11.20 -21.30
CA THR A 324 -23.99 -11.43 -22.46
C THR A 324 -23.40 -11.02 -23.80
N GLY A 325 -22.34 -10.20 -23.81
CA GLY A 325 -21.83 -9.55 -25.01
C GLY A 325 -22.76 -8.49 -25.61
N ALA A 326 -23.91 -8.21 -24.96
CA ALA A 326 -24.87 -7.22 -25.43
C ALA A 326 -24.30 -5.79 -25.36
N HIS A 327 -24.85 -4.89 -26.15
CA HIS A 327 -24.38 -3.51 -26.24
C HIS A 327 -24.67 -2.74 -24.93
N GLY A 328 -23.63 -2.19 -24.30
CA GLY A 328 -23.71 -1.57 -22.97
C GLY A 328 -24.65 -0.37 -22.86
N GLY A 329 -24.95 0.26 -23.99
CA GLY A 329 -25.83 1.43 -24.09
C GLY A 329 -27.32 1.09 -23.98
N GLU A 330 -27.70 -0.18 -24.14
CA GLU A 330 -29.07 -0.66 -23.88
C GLU A 330 -29.45 -0.53 -22.40
N GLY A 331 -28.45 -0.46 -21.53
CA GLY A 331 -28.62 -0.30 -20.09
C GLY A 331 -29.12 -1.56 -19.39
N ARG A 332 -29.02 -1.55 -18.06
CA ARG A 332 -29.51 -2.62 -17.16
C ARG A 332 -30.11 -2.01 -15.91
N SER A 333 -31.09 -2.69 -15.32
CA SER A 333 -31.51 -2.42 -13.95
C SER A 333 -30.51 -3.03 -12.95
N ILE A 334 -30.51 -2.54 -11.72
CA ILE A 334 -29.70 -3.06 -10.62
C ILE A 334 -29.98 -4.54 -10.38
N GLU A 335 -31.25 -4.97 -10.54
CA GLU A 335 -31.67 -6.38 -10.45
C GLU A 335 -30.87 -7.29 -11.38
N THR A 336 -30.62 -6.84 -12.61
CA THR A 336 -29.89 -7.61 -13.63
C THR A 336 -28.37 -7.36 -13.59
N LEU A 337 -27.95 -6.29 -12.91
CA LEU A 337 -26.56 -5.92 -12.74
C LEU A 337 -25.92 -6.65 -11.56
N LEU A 338 -26.65 -6.84 -10.46
CA LEU A 338 -26.11 -7.42 -9.24
C LEU A 338 -25.51 -8.83 -9.43
N PRO A 339 -26.17 -9.77 -10.15
CA PRO A 339 -25.59 -11.10 -10.39
C PRO A 339 -24.29 -11.04 -11.19
N LEU A 340 -24.15 -10.07 -12.10
CA LEU A 340 -22.91 -9.82 -12.83
C LEU A 340 -21.81 -9.33 -11.89
N LEU A 341 -22.11 -8.37 -11.00
CA LEU A 341 -21.14 -7.86 -10.02
C LEU A 341 -20.68 -8.95 -9.07
N GLU A 342 -21.60 -9.78 -8.56
CA GLU A 342 -21.28 -10.94 -7.72
C GLU A 342 -20.40 -11.96 -8.45
N THR A 343 -20.74 -12.30 -9.69
CA THR A 343 -19.94 -13.22 -10.51
C THR A 343 -18.52 -12.69 -10.69
N LEU A 344 -18.38 -11.44 -11.13
CA LEU A 344 -17.07 -10.80 -11.34
C LEU A 344 -16.28 -10.72 -10.03
N ARG A 345 -16.94 -10.40 -8.92
CA ARG A 345 -16.29 -10.34 -7.61
C ARG A 345 -15.78 -11.72 -7.18
N ASN A 346 -16.57 -12.77 -7.36
CA ASN A 346 -16.19 -14.16 -7.09
C ASN A 346 -15.04 -14.64 -7.98
N GLU A 347 -14.94 -14.13 -9.21
CA GLU A 347 -13.80 -14.35 -10.12
C GLU A 347 -12.55 -13.54 -9.75
N GLY A 348 -12.61 -12.72 -8.70
CA GLY A 348 -11.49 -11.91 -8.21
C GLY A 348 -11.33 -10.55 -8.90
N ALA A 349 -12.35 -10.08 -9.62
CA ALA A 349 -12.34 -8.73 -10.18
C ALA A 349 -12.29 -7.67 -9.07
N LEU A 350 -11.48 -6.64 -9.28
CA LEU A 350 -11.38 -5.48 -8.41
C LEU A 350 -12.50 -4.51 -8.76
N ILE A 351 -13.27 -4.09 -7.76
CA ILE A 351 -14.44 -3.23 -7.98
C ILE A 351 -14.36 -2.01 -7.06
N CYS A 352 -14.56 -0.84 -7.63
CA CYS A 352 -14.77 0.41 -6.91
C CYS A 352 -16.15 0.97 -7.27
N ALA A 353 -16.75 1.73 -6.36
CA ALA A 353 -17.97 2.48 -6.62
C ALA A 353 -17.71 3.96 -6.34
N ALA A 354 -18.52 4.86 -6.89
CA ALA A 354 -18.47 6.26 -6.55
C ALA A 354 -19.85 6.90 -6.54
N THR A 355 -19.96 7.90 -5.68
CA THR A 355 -21.11 8.80 -5.61
C THR A 355 -20.86 10.04 -6.45
N GLU A 356 -21.90 10.59 -7.06
CA GLU A 356 -21.91 11.84 -7.81
C GLU A 356 -22.82 12.86 -7.10
N GLY A 357 -22.48 14.16 -7.14
CA GLY A 357 -23.35 15.21 -6.58
C GLY A 357 -22.63 16.49 -6.16
N GLU A 358 -23.36 17.61 -6.20
CA GLU A 358 -22.99 18.87 -5.55
C GLU A 358 -23.46 18.85 -4.08
N ALA A 359 -22.67 19.44 -3.19
CA ALA A 359 -22.87 19.34 -1.75
C ALA A 359 -24.12 20.09 -1.27
N GLU A 360 -25.28 19.43 -1.28
CA GLU A 360 -26.46 19.83 -0.51
C GLU A 360 -26.85 18.67 0.43
N GLY A 361 -26.27 18.66 1.63
CA GLY A 361 -26.53 17.67 2.68
C GLY A 361 -26.03 18.16 4.03
N GLU A 362 -26.26 17.37 5.08
CA GLU A 362 -25.71 17.68 6.40
C GLU A 362 -24.19 17.81 6.31
N THR A 363 -23.66 18.88 6.92
CA THR A 363 -22.25 19.22 6.83
C THR A 363 -21.50 18.69 8.03
N GLU A 364 -20.36 18.04 7.80
CA GLU A 364 -19.43 17.72 8.88
C GLU A 364 -18.75 18.95 9.49
N GLU A 365 -18.50 18.87 10.80
CA GLU A 365 -17.33 19.46 11.46
C GLU A 365 -16.33 18.32 11.70
N GLU A 366 -15.23 18.26 10.94
CA GLU A 366 -14.06 17.51 11.37
C GLU A 366 -13.27 18.34 12.41
N GLY A 367 -12.46 17.66 13.22
CA GLY A 367 -11.82 18.12 14.47
C GLY A 367 -11.36 19.58 14.58
N LYS A 368 -11.41 20.10 15.83
CA LYS A 368 -11.14 21.48 16.28
C LYS A 368 -9.75 22.07 15.94
N ASP A 369 -9.35 22.18 14.68
CA ASP A 369 -7.99 22.59 14.33
C ASP A 369 -7.88 23.77 13.32
N GLY A 370 -8.44 24.94 13.69
CA GLY A 370 -7.89 26.27 13.37
C GLY A 370 -8.16 26.91 11.98
N PRO A 371 -7.89 28.22 11.81
CA PRO A 371 -8.66 29.12 10.93
C PRO A 371 -8.37 29.05 9.41
N LEU A 372 -7.48 28.16 8.96
CA LEU A 372 -7.21 27.92 7.53
C LEU A 372 -8.05 26.77 6.94
N ASP A 373 -8.92 26.17 7.77
CA ASP A 373 -9.92 25.16 7.39
C ASP A 373 -10.97 25.65 6.39
N ALA A 374 -11.02 26.96 6.10
CA ALA A 374 -12.03 27.57 5.23
C ALA A 374 -11.95 27.15 3.74
N MET A 375 -10.97 26.32 3.34
CA MET A 375 -10.90 25.69 2.01
C MET A 375 -10.92 24.16 2.06
N HIS A 376 -11.33 23.55 3.17
CA HIS A 376 -11.84 22.18 3.17
C HIS A 376 -13.33 22.24 2.86
N ARG A 377 -13.73 21.75 1.69
CA ARG A 377 -15.16 21.64 1.36
C ARG A 377 -15.78 20.69 2.40
N LYS A 378 -16.61 21.23 3.29
CA LYS A 378 -17.61 20.47 4.04
C LYS A 378 -18.27 19.49 3.08
N ARG A 379 -18.04 18.19 3.26
CA ARG A 379 -18.62 17.19 2.39
C ARG A 379 -20.02 16.93 2.87
N ALA A 380 -20.97 16.98 1.95
CA ALA A 380 -22.33 16.59 2.23
C ALA A 380 -22.36 15.07 2.43
N LEU A 381 -23.05 14.64 3.48
CA LEU A 381 -23.34 13.24 3.74
C LEU A 381 -24.84 12.99 3.57
N ILE A 382 -25.17 11.79 3.09
CA ILE A 382 -26.53 11.26 3.13
C ILE A 382 -26.46 9.91 3.85
N ASN A 383 -27.03 9.84 5.06
CA ASN A 383 -27.00 8.64 5.92
C ASN A 383 -25.58 8.04 6.09
N GLY A 384 -24.56 8.88 6.22
CA GLY A 384 -23.16 8.45 6.36
C GLY A 384 -22.40 8.19 5.05
N ILE A 385 -23.09 8.22 3.89
CA ILE A 385 -22.41 8.19 2.57
C ILE A 385 -21.93 9.58 2.19
N VAL A 386 -20.64 9.70 1.91
CA VAL A 386 -19.97 10.92 1.45
C VAL A 386 -20.28 11.13 -0.02
N LEU A 387 -20.77 12.31 -0.38
CA LEU A 387 -21.02 12.68 -1.79
C LEU A 387 -19.72 13.04 -2.53
N ALA A 388 -19.73 12.84 -3.85
CA ALA A 388 -18.58 13.05 -4.74
C ALA A 388 -17.31 12.28 -4.27
N HIS A 389 -17.50 11.03 -3.85
CA HIS A 389 -16.46 10.24 -3.20
C HIS A 389 -16.38 8.82 -3.75
N GLY A 390 -15.16 8.27 -3.77
CA GLY A 390 -14.89 6.90 -4.19
C GLY A 390 -14.89 5.94 -3.01
N TYR A 391 -15.39 4.74 -3.25
CA TYR A 391 -15.46 3.62 -2.32
C TYR A 391 -14.88 2.36 -2.97
N THR A 392 -14.32 1.47 -2.17
CA THR A 392 -13.95 0.13 -2.63
C THR A 392 -15.11 -0.82 -2.36
N LEU A 393 -15.51 -1.60 -3.37
CA LEU A 393 -16.51 -2.66 -3.19
C LEU A 393 -15.77 -3.96 -2.84
N LEU A 394 -16.08 -4.51 -1.68
CA LEU A 394 -15.38 -5.66 -1.08
C LEU A 394 -16.09 -6.98 -1.37
N ASP A 395 -17.41 -6.99 -1.28
CA ASP A 395 -18.25 -8.18 -1.47
C ASP A 395 -19.61 -7.81 -2.07
N VAL A 396 -20.20 -8.75 -2.80
CA VAL A 396 -21.56 -8.66 -3.36
C VAL A 396 -22.22 -10.00 -3.15
N ARG A 397 -23.38 -10.02 -2.52
CA ARG A 397 -24.10 -11.26 -2.19
C ARG A 397 -25.56 -11.14 -2.58
N SER A 398 -25.99 -12.01 -3.48
CA SER A 398 -27.40 -12.08 -3.87
C SER A 398 -28.13 -13.15 -3.06
N ASN A 399 -29.39 -12.89 -2.71
CA ASN A 399 -30.30 -13.81 -2.03
C ASN A 399 -29.65 -14.50 -0.81
N VAL A 400 -29.05 -13.71 0.08
CA VAL A 400 -28.25 -14.18 1.22
C VAL A 400 -29.09 -15.13 2.08
N ALA A 401 -28.55 -16.32 2.34
CA ALA A 401 -29.26 -17.37 3.11
C ALA A 401 -30.67 -17.71 2.57
N SER A 402 -30.88 -17.57 1.26
CA SER A 402 -32.19 -17.78 0.60
C SER A 402 -33.32 -16.90 1.15
N SER A 403 -32.97 -15.73 1.70
CA SER A 403 -33.91 -14.81 2.34
C SER A 403 -34.57 -13.80 1.40
N GLY A 404 -34.11 -13.72 0.15
CA GLY A 404 -34.46 -12.67 -0.80
C GLY A 404 -33.72 -11.35 -0.57
N VAL A 405 -32.79 -11.29 0.40
CA VAL A 405 -32.00 -10.10 0.71
C VAL A 405 -30.73 -10.08 -0.14
N ASP A 406 -30.51 -8.97 -0.83
CA ASP A 406 -29.32 -8.70 -1.64
C ASP A 406 -28.47 -7.61 -0.97
N LEU A 407 -27.19 -7.88 -0.72
CA LEU A 407 -26.30 -6.97 0.01
C LEU A 407 -24.97 -6.75 -0.70
N LEU A 408 -24.45 -5.53 -0.58
CA LEU A 408 -23.12 -5.14 -1.03
C LEU A 408 -22.30 -4.67 0.17
N GLN A 409 -21.03 -5.05 0.24
CA GLN A 409 -20.10 -4.55 1.24
C GLN A 409 -19.15 -3.54 0.60
N LEU A 410 -19.10 -2.34 1.16
CA LEU A 410 -18.23 -1.26 0.70
C LEU A 410 -17.28 -0.80 1.79
N ARG A 411 -16.20 -0.13 1.38
CA ARG A 411 -15.27 0.54 2.28
C ARG A 411 -15.04 1.99 1.88
N ASN A 412 -15.19 2.88 2.84
CA ASN A 412 -14.79 4.28 2.76
C ASN A 412 -13.26 4.42 2.96
N PRO A 413 -12.52 5.00 1.98
CA PRO A 413 -11.07 5.23 2.11
C PRO A 413 -10.65 6.19 3.23
N HIS A 414 -11.58 6.94 3.83
CA HIS A 414 -11.28 7.81 4.98
C HIS A 414 -11.18 7.03 6.28
N SER A 415 -11.55 5.74 6.29
CA SER A 415 -11.60 4.89 7.48
C SER A 415 -12.40 5.55 8.63
N ALA A 416 -13.47 6.24 8.24
CA ALA A 416 -14.46 6.91 9.06
C ALA A 416 -15.71 7.07 8.19
N ASN A 417 -16.87 7.34 8.80
CA ASN A 417 -18.16 7.57 8.13
C ASN A 417 -18.65 6.36 7.32
N GLU A 418 -19.44 5.55 8.01
CA GLU A 418 -20.14 4.38 7.49
C GLU A 418 -21.62 4.64 7.28
N TRP A 419 -22.22 3.82 6.42
CA TRP A 419 -23.66 3.79 6.20
C TRP A 419 -24.44 3.61 7.52
N LYS A 420 -25.42 4.50 7.73
CA LYS A 420 -26.29 4.52 8.91
C LYS A 420 -27.72 4.05 8.64
N GLY A 421 -28.02 3.63 7.41
CA GLY A 421 -29.31 3.06 7.05
C GLY A 421 -29.39 1.54 7.26
N ALA A 422 -30.33 0.90 6.57
CA ALA A 422 -30.57 -0.54 6.67
C ALA A 422 -29.29 -1.34 6.34
N TRP A 423 -28.97 -2.33 7.17
CA TRP A 423 -27.76 -3.18 7.10
C TRP A 423 -26.43 -2.49 7.42
N GLY A 424 -26.43 -1.23 7.86
CA GLY A 424 -25.25 -0.65 8.52
C GLY A 424 -24.84 -1.43 9.77
N ASP A 425 -23.65 -1.19 10.32
CA ASP A 425 -23.07 -2.01 11.41
C ASP A 425 -24.00 -2.23 12.61
N GLU A 426 -24.70 -1.17 13.04
CA GLU A 426 -25.59 -1.18 14.20
C GLU A 426 -27.08 -1.33 13.82
N SER A 427 -27.39 -1.66 12.56
CA SER A 427 -28.77 -1.68 12.08
C SER A 427 -29.61 -2.83 12.70
N PRO A 428 -30.91 -2.59 12.98
CA PRO A 428 -31.81 -3.59 13.55
C PRO A 428 -32.08 -4.78 12.61
N GLU A 429 -31.97 -4.59 11.29
CA GLU A 429 -32.18 -5.60 10.25
C GLU A 429 -31.33 -6.86 10.51
N TRP A 430 -30.12 -6.71 11.07
CA TRP A 430 -29.28 -7.84 11.46
C TRP A 430 -29.92 -8.75 12.52
N ALA A 431 -30.68 -8.19 13.46
CA ALA A 431 -31.39 -8.95 14.49
C ALA A 431 -32.67 -9.57 13.94
N GLU A 432 -33.33 -8.90 13.00
CA GLU A 432 -34.54 -9.39 12.32
C GLU A 432 -34.24 -10.53 11.34
N HIS A 433 -33.02 -10.58 10.80
CA HIS A 433 -32.56 -11.59 9.84
C HIS A 433 -31.37 -12.42 10.37
N PRO A 434 -31.58 -13.30 11.37
CA PRO A 434 -30.48 -14.03 12.03
C PRO A 434 -29.72 -14.98 11.09
N SER A 435 -30.37 -15.52 10.05
CA SER A 435 -29.71 -16.37 9.05
C SER A 435 -28.72 -15.58 8.17
N VAL A 436 -29.10 -14.36 7.78
CA VAL A 436 -28.23 -13.42 7.03
C VAL A 436 -27.04 -13.01 7.90
N LYS A 437 -27.31 -12.60 9.15
CA LYS A 437 -26.26 -12.25 10.12
C LYS A 437 -25.29 -13.41 10.39
N ALA A 438 -25.79 -14.63 10.53
CA ALA A 438 -24.96 -15.81 10.77
C ALA A 438 -24.05 -16.15 9.56
N LEU A 439 -24.52 -15.91 8.34
CA LEU A 439 -23.77 -16.17 7.12
C LEU A 439 -22.69 -15.10 6.88
N LEU A 440 -23.07 -13.82 6.97
CA LEU A 440 -22.17 -12.71 6.65
C LEU A 440 -21.27 -12.29 7.81
N ARG A 441 -21.70 -12.53 9.06
CA ARG A 441 -20.96 -12.20 10.29
C ARG A 441 -20.44 -10.75 10.28
N PRO A 442 -21.34 -9.75 10.17
CA PRO A 442 -20.93 -8.35 10.18
C PRO A 442 -20.17 -8.03 11.47
N GLU A 443 -19.09 -7.29 11.33
CA GLU A 443 -18.36 -6.70 12.45
C GLU A 443 -18.99 -5.34 12.78
N VAL A 444 -18.94 -4.93 14.04
CA VAL A 444 -19.37 -3.60 14.45
C VAL A 444 -18.12 -2.83 14.84
N ARG A 445 -17.61 -2.03 13.93
CA ARG A 445 -16.33 -1.33 14.12
C ARG A 445 -16.27 -0.12 13.19
N ASP A 446 -15.91 1.04 13.73
CA ASP A 446 -15.65 2.24 12.94
C ASP A 446 -14.32 2.09 12.17
N ASP A 447 -14.38 1.42 11.02
CA ASP A 447 -13.26 1.12 10.14
C ASP A 447 -13.51 1.53 8.67
N GLY A 448 -14.69 2.13 8.42
CA GLY A 448 -15.17 2.57 7.13
C GLY A 448 -15.82 1.47 6.29
N VAL A 449 -15.88 0.22 6.76
CA VAL A 449 -16.52 -0.91 6.08
C VAL A 449 -17.97 -1.03 6.55
N PHE A 450 -18.88 -1.19 5.61
CA PHE A 450 -20.30 -1.37 5.92
C PHE A 450 -20.99 -2.21 4.86
N TRP A 451 -22.10 -2.83 5.24
CA TRP A 451 -23.03 -3.43 4.30
C TRP A 451 -24.16 -2.44 3.96
N ILE A 452 -24.70 -2.57 2.75
CA ILE A 452 -25.82 -1.78 2.24
C ILE A 452 -26.73 -2.67 1.38
N SER A 453 -28.03 -2.38 1.35
CA SER A 453 -28.97 -3.06 0.45
C SER A 453 -28.69 -2.72 -1.02
N LYS A 454 -29.11 -3.62 -1.93
CA LYS A 454 -29.08 -3.37 -3.38
C LYS A 454 -29.85 -2.10 -3.75
N GLU A 455 -31.00 -1.89 -3.13
CA GLU A 455 -31.88 -0.74 -3.37
C GLU A 455 -31.23 0.58 -2.93
N ASP A 456 -30.65 0.61 -1.74
CA ASP A 456 -29.96 1.80 -1.21
C ASP A 456 -28.66 2.07 -1.98
N PHE A 457 -27.93 1.01 -2.38
CA PHE A 457 -26.77 1.17 -3.26
C PHE A 457 -27.16 1.83 -4.58
N ALA A 458 -28.24 1.37 -5.22
CA ALA A 458 -28.74 1.98 -6.46
C ALA A 458 -29.25 3.41 -6.26
N MET A 459 -29.68 3.77 -5.05
CA MET A 459 -30.11 5.12 -4.72
C MET A 459 -28.92 6.08 -4.59
N HIS A 460 -27.84 5.64 -3.94
CA HIS A 460 -26.75 6.50 -3.49
C HIS A 460 -25.49 6.49 -4.36
N PHE A 461 -25.31 5.49 -5.22
CA PHE A 461 -24.13 5.36 -6.08
C PHE A 461 -24.50 5.51 -7.56
N GLU A 462 -23.61 6.12 -8.34
CA GLU A 462 -23.84 6.45 -9.75
C GLU A 462 -22.82 5.79 -10.68
N ALA A 463 -21.66 5.41 -10.15
CA ALA A 463 -20.57 4.85 -10.93
C ALA A 463 -19.97 3.60 -10.27
N ILE A 464 -19.62 2.62 -11.11
CA ILE A 464 -18.91 1.41 -10.73
C ILE A 464 -17.74 1.24 -11.69
N TYR A 465 -16.57 0.93 -11.15
CA TYR A 465 -15.33 0.75 -11.89
C TYR A 465 -14.82 -0.67 -11.65
N ILE A 466 -14.68 -1.44 -12.72
CA ILE A 466 -14.35 -2.86 -12.66
C ILE A 466 -13.01 -3.07 -13.36
N CYS A 467 -12.14 -3.83 -12.71
CA CYS A 467 -10.88 -4.30 -13.25
C CYS A 467 -10.75 -5.81 -13.05
N ARG A 468 -10.80 -6.57 -14.15
CA ARG A 468 -10.66 -8.04 -14.18
C ARG A 468 -9.17 -8.42 -14.05
N PHE A 469 -8.65 -8.25 -12.83
CA PHE A 469 -7.27 -8.56 -12.44
C PHE A 469 -7.15 -9.99 -11.91
N ASP A 470 -7.61 -10.93 -12.73
CA ASP A 470 -7.57 -12.37 -12.44
C ASP A 470 -6.12 -12.93 -12.42
N GLU A 471 -5.98 -14.24 -12.25
CA GLU A 471 -4.68 -14.91 -12.24
C GLU A 471 -3.88 -14.71 -13.54
N GLU A 472 -4.55 -14.66 -14.69
CA GLU A 472 -3.88 -14.44 -15.98
C GLU A 472 -3.31 -13.02 -16.08
N ALA A 473 -4.11 -12.01 -15.73
CA ALA A 473 -3.66 -10.61 -15.72
C ALA A 473 -2.49 -10.42 -14.74
N ARG A 474 -2.53 -11.07 -13.58
CA ARG A 474 -1.43 -11.04 -12.60
C ARG A 474 -0.16 -11.69 -13.13
N ARG A 475 -0.28 -12.82 -13.83
CA ARG A 475 0.85 -13.48 -14.47
C ARG A 475 1.45 -12.61 -15.57
N GLN A 476 0.61 -12.02 -16.42
CA GLN A 476 1.05 -11.12 -17.49
C GLN A 476 1.78 -9.90 -16.91
N GLN A 477 1.22 -9.26 -15.88
CA GLN A 477 1.91 -8.19 -15.14
C GLN A 477 3.28 -8.67 -14.66
N ALA A 478 3.35 -9.81 -13.97
CA ALA A 478 4.61 -10.32 -13.43
C ALA A 478 5.67 -10.58 -14.51
N ASP A 479 5.27 -11.09 -15.67
CA ASP A 479 6.16 -11.42 -16.77
C ASP A 479 6.66 -10.17 -17.51
N GLU A 480 5.79 -9.20 -17.81
CA GLU A 480 6.19 -7.90 -18.38
C GLU A 480 7.16 -7.16 -17.45
N VAL A 481 6.87 -7.21 -16.16
CA VAL A 481 7.69 -6.63 -15.11
C VAL A 481 9.06 -7.32 -14.98
N ARG A 482 9.15 -8.64 -15.20
CA ARG A 482 10.43 -9.37 -15.26
C ARG A 482 11.22 -9.01 -16.52
N ALA A 483 10.54 -8.89 -17.67
CA ALA A 483 11.16 -8.53 -18.93
C ALA A 483 11.82 -7.13 -18.86
N MET A 484 11.14 -6.15 -18.27
CA MET A 484 11.71 -4.82 -18.03
C MET A 484 13.01 -4.86 -17.24
N LYS A 485 13.07 -5.65 -16.16
CA LYS A 485 14.29 -5.80 -15.36
C LYS A 485 15.44 -6.40 -16.17
N ALA A 486 15.14 -7.41 -16.98
CA ALA A 486 16.16 -8.06 -17.80
C ALA A 486 16.76 -7.09 -18.82
N ILE A 487 15.92 -6.26 -19.47
CA ILE A 487 16.37 -5.21 -20.40
C ILE A 487 17.29 -4.22 -19.69
N ARG A 488 16.90 -3.72 -18.52
CA ARG A 488 17.72 -2.77 -17.76
C ARG A 488 19.08 -3.33 -17.34
N LEU A 489 19.10 -4.57 -16.83
CA LEU A 489 20.36 -5.22 -16.46
C LEU A 489 21.29 -5.40 -17.66
N GLN A 490 20.73 -5.66 -18.85
CA GLN A 490 21.49 -5.70 -20.08
C GLN A 490 22.04 -4.33 -20.47
N GLU A 491 21.22 -3.27 -20.39
CA GLU A 491 21.64 -1.89 -20.68
C GLU A 491 22.73 -1.41 -19.73
N GLU A 492 22.62 -1.71 -18.43
CA GLU A 492 23.64 -1.41 -17.41
C GLU A 492 24.94 -2.18 -17.70
N SER A 493 24.85 -3.47 -18.05
CA SER A 493 26.02 -4.27 -18.44
C SER A 493 26.71 -3.71 -19.69
N ASP A 494 25.93 -3.32 -20.70
CA ASP A 494 26.43 -2.76 -21.96
C ASP A 494 27.03 -1.35 -21.76
N ALA A 495 26.56 -0.61 -20.75
CA ALA A 495 27.12 0.69 -20.36
C ALA A 495 28.42 0.55 -19.58
N ILE A 496 28.56 -0.49 -18.73
CA ILE A 496 29.82 -0.81 -18.04
C ILE A 496 30.88 -1.32 -19.02
N TYR A 497 30.46 -2.06 -20.05
CA TYR A 497 31.37 -2.58 -21.07
C TYR A 497 31.89 -1.50 -22.03
N ARG A 498 31.12 -0.44 -22.24
CA ARG A 498 31.49 0.74 -23.03
C ARG A 498 32.39 1.68 -22.25
#